data_AF-A0A7V9NXG1-F1
#
_entry.id   AF-A0A7V9NXG1-F1
#
_cell.length_a   1.000
_cell.length_b   1.000
_cell.length_c   1.000
_cell.angle_alpha   90.00
_cell.angle_beta   90.00
_cell.angle_gamma   90.00
#
_symmetry.space_group_name_H-M   'P 1'
#
loop_
_entity.id
_entity.type
_entity.pdbx_description
1 polymer ?
#
loop_
_entity_poly.entity_id
_entity_poly.type
_entity_poly.pdbx_seq_one_letter_code
_entity_poly.pdbx_strand_id
1 'polypeptide(L)'
;MMEEGKKRQPRIPLTPEEVAELVEIKKIRAFNKLQRFKSSRIYKVLNCFNVLCFFIFCELIISFYGPCHYQIHYTKNVLVSFSDKKDENGKRRISDIVIIDVQDKTYKLMVNEFIETPLKYTAFKVGKDYLLQREIKAFVNTSENYYRIQKASPILFLSVFLGIFSLIFFSYNLNQNIHSLGAISIINAITIMAFLGIS
;
A
#
# COMPACT_ATOMS: atom_id res chain seq x y z
N MET A 1 20.79 61.35 33.09
CA MET A 1 20.94 60.14 33.94
C MET A 1 20.44 58.95 33.13
N MET A 2 21.34 58.06 32.71
CA MET A 2 20.96 56.81 32.05
C MET A 2 20.53 55.83 33.16
N GLU A 3 19.26 55.40 33.14
CA GLU A 3 18.80 54.30 34.00
C GLU A 3 19.51 53.02 33.58
N GLU A 4 20.34 52.46 34.46
CA GLU A 4 20.92 51.14 34.27
C GLU A 4 19.81 50.09 34.17
N GLY A 5 19.68 49.47 33.00
CA GLY A 5 18.72 48.40 32.76
C GLY A 5 18.85 47.29 33.80
N LYS A 6 17.73 46.96 34.47
CA LYS A 6 17.61 45.97 35.54
C LYS A 6 18.39 44.69 35.22
N LYS A 7 19.54 44.48 35.88
CA LYS A 7 20.36 43.25 35.72
C LYS A 7 19.49 42.03 36.03
N ARG A 8 19.46 41.06 35.10
CA ARG A 8 18.71 39.80 35.29
C ARG A 8 19.23 39.11 36.55
N GLN A 9 18.31 38.70 37.42
CA GLN A 9 18.66 37.97 38.64
C GLN A 9 19.39 36.66 38.30
N PRO A 10 20.37 36.25 39.12
CA PRO A 10 21.11 35.01 38.93
C PRO A 10 20.14 33.82 38.98
N ARG A 11 20.31 32.87 38.06
CA ARG A 11 19.49 31.65 38.01
C ARG A 11 19.86 30.77 39.21
N ILE A 12 18.91 30.55 40.10
CA ILE A 12 19.04 29.57 41.19
C ILE A 12 18.72 28.18 40.60
N PRO A 13 19.60 27.18 40.74
CA PRO A 13 19.30 25.82 40.30
C PRO A 13 18.18 25.22 41.14
N LEU A 14 17.28 24.48 40.49
CA LEU A 14 16.19 23.77 41.16
C LEU A 14 16.75 22.61 42.02
N THR A 15 16.09 22.35 43.13
CA THR A 15 16.36 21.18 43.97
C THR A 15 15.87 19.89 43.30
N PRO A 16 16.42 18.72 43.63
CA PRO A 16 15.97 17.44 43.05
C PRO A 16 14.48 17.16 43.26
N GLU A 17 13.92 17.58 44.39
CA GLU A 17 12.49 17.44 44.72
C GLU A 17 11.62 18.30 43.79
N GLU A 18 11.98 19.58 43.61
CA GLU A 18 11.30 20.48 42.67
C GLU A 18 11.39 19.98 41.22
N VAL A 19 12.52 19.39 40.83
CA VAL A 19 12.68 18.78 39.50
C VAL A 19 11.74 17.59 39.33
N ALA A 20 11.64 16.71 40.33
CA ALA A 20 10.74 15.56 40.30
C ALA A 20 9.27 16.00 40.16
N GLU A 21 8.84 16.99 40.96
CA GLU A 21 7.49 17.56 40.89
C GLU A 21 7.19 18.17 39.51
N LEU A 22 8.14 18.93 38.95
CA LEU A 22 8.00 19.49 37.60
C LEU A 22 7.90 18.40 36.52
N VAL A 23 8.61 17.28 36.67
CA VAL A 23 8.51 16.13 35.77
C VAL A 23 7.13 15.49 35.86
N GLU A 24 6.58 15.31 37.06
CA GLU A 24 5.24 14.77 37.26
C GLU A 24 4.15 15.68 36.67
N ILE A 25 4.22 16.98 36.94
CA ILE A 25 3.29 17.97 36.36
C ILE A 25 3.36 17.93 34.82
N LYS A 26 4.56 17.83 34.24
CA LYS A 26 4.73 17.69 32.77
C LYS A 26 4.11 16.40 32.24
N LYS A 27 4.26 15.27 32.95
CA LYS A 27 3.63 13.99 32.58
C LYS A 27 2.11 14.08 32.61
N ILE A 28 1.52 14.66 33.66
CA ILE A 28 0.06 14.85 33.78
C ILE A 28 -0.47 15.75 32.66
N ARG A 29 0.21 16.86 32.37
CA ARG A 29 -0.17 17.76 31.26
C ARG A 29 -0.11 17.05 29.91
N ALA A 30 0.93 16.26 29.66
CA ALA A 30 1.07 15.49 28.43
C ALA A 30 -0.05 14.45 28.28
N PHE A 31 -0.37 13.74 29.36
CA PHE A 31 -1.47 12.77 29.41
C PHE A 31 -2.83 13.43 29.11
N ASN A 32 -3.15 14.53 29.80
CA ASN A 32 -4.39 15.27 29.57
C ASN A 32 -4.50 15.80 28.14
N LYS A 33 -3.40 16.30 27.57
CA LYS A 33 -3.34 16.74 26.17
C LYS A 33 -3.64 15.59 25.21
N LEU A 34 -3.03 14.43 25.45
CA LEU A 34 -3.26 13.22 24.64
C LEU A 34 -4.72 12.75 24.73
N GLN A 35 -5.30 12.74 25.93
CA GLN A 35 -6.69 12.32 26.12
C GLN A 35 -7.68 13.26 25.41
N ARG A 36 -7.44 14.57 25.47
CA ARG A 36 -8.18 15.57 24.68
C ARG A 36 -8.01 15.36 23.18
N PHE A 37 -6.81 15.04 22.71
CA PHE A 37 -6.60 14.73 21.29
C PHE A 37 -7.34 13.46 20.87
N LYS A 38 -7.25 12.36 21.62
CA LYS A 38 -7.94 11.09 21.33
C LYS A 38 -9.47 11.22 21.35
N SER A 39 -10.01 12.11 22.16
CA SER A 39 -11.46 12.37 22.20
C SER A 39 -11.96 13.21 21.02
N SER A 40 -11.06 13.92 20.32
CA SER A 40 -11.42 14.75 19.18
C SER A 40 -12.00 13.93 18.01
N ARG A 41 -12.96 14.51 17.28
CA ARG A 41 -13.55 13.87 16.09
C ARG A 41 -12.50 13.63 15.00
N ILE A 42 -11.58 14.58 14.81
CA ILE A 42 -10.52 14.50 13.80
C ILE A 42 -9.64 13.26 14.05
N TYR A 43 -9.21 13.05 15.29
CA TYR A 43 -8.45 11.84 15.64
C TYR A 43 -9.21 10.57 15.29
N LYS A 44 -10.48 10.48 15.68
CA LYS A 44 -11.31 9.28 15.43
C LYS A 44 -11.47 9.01 13.93
N VAL A 45 -11.74 10.04 13.13
CA VAL A 45 -11.90 9.92 11.67
C VAL A 45 -10.60 9.48 11.02
N LEU A 46 -9.48 10.16 11.30
CA LEU A 46 -8.19 9.83 10.69
C LEU A 46 -7.69 8.45 11.14
N ASN A 47 -7.85 8.10 12.41
CA ASN A 47 -7.46 6.79 12.91
C ASN A 47 -8.32 5.67 12.27
N CYS A 48 -9.64 5.86 12.19
CA CYS A 48 -10.53 4.93 11.50
C CYS A 48 -10.15 4.77 10.03
N PHE A 49 -9.90 5.87 9.32
CA PHE A 49 -9.44 5.85 7.93
C PHE A 49 -8.16 5.02 7.76
N ASN A 50 -7.14 5.23 8.61
CA ASN A 50 -5.90 4.46 8.52
C ASN A 50 -6.09 2.96 8.80
N VAL A 51 -6.97 2.61 9.74
CA VAL A 51 -7.33 1.21 9.99
C VAL A 51 -8.05 0.60 8.78
N LEU A 52 -8.97 1.33 8.15
CA LEU A 52 -9.64 0.87 6.93
C LEU A 52 -8.65 0.70 5.77
N CYS A 53 -7.72 1.64 5.58
CA CYS A 53 -6.66 1.52 4.57
C CYS A 53 -5.81 0.27 4.80
N PHE A 54 -5.47 -0.05 6.05
CA PHE A 54 -4.76 -1.29 6.37
C PHE A 54 -5.52 -2.52 5.89
N PHE A 55 -6.83 -2.60 6.14
CA PHE A 55 -7.65 -3.71 5.65
C PHE A 55 -7.72 -3.77 4.12
N ILE A 56 -7.80 -2.63 3.44
CA ILE A 56 -7.75 -2.57 1.97
C ILE A 56 -6.41 -3.12 1.46
N PHE A 57 -5.29 -2.73 2.07
CA PHE A 57 -3.97 -3.26 1.67
C PHE A 57 -3.86 -4.76 1.92
N CYS A 58 -4.36 -5.26 3.04
CA CYS A 58 -4.41 -6.69 3.30
C CYS A 58 -5.28 -7.43 2.28
N GLU A 59 -6.46 -6.92 1.95
CA GLU A 59 -7.33 -7.52 0.94
C GLU A 59 -6.64 -7.56 -0.43
N LEU A 60 -5.98 -6.48 -0.87
CA LEU A 60 -5.22 -6.47 -2.12
C LEU A 60 -4.12 -7.52 -2.14
N ILE A 61 -3.36 -7.66 -1.05
CA ILE A 61 -2.31 -8.68 -0.93
C ILE A 61 -2.93 -10.08 -0.99
N ILE A 62 -4.01 -10.33 -0.25
CA ILE A 62 -4.71 -11.61 -0.25
C ILE A 62 -5.27 -11.92 -1.65
N SER A 63 -5.90 -10.96 -2.33
CA SER A 63 -6.45 -11.13 -3.67
C SER A 63 -5.36 -11.42 -4.71
N PHE A 64 -4.15 -10.87 -4.51
CA PHE A 64 -3.00 -11.16 -5.36
C PHE A 64 -2.55 -12.63 -5.27
N TYR A 65 -2.45 -13.17 -4.06
CA TYR A 65 -1.96 -14.54 -3.80
C TYR A 65 -3.06 -15.61 -3.66
N GLY A 66 -4.30 -15.20 -3.46
CA GLY A 66 -5.42 -16.04 -3.03
C GLY A 66 -6.65 -15.88 -3.93
N PRO A 67 -7.87 -15.94 -3.40
CA PRO A 67 -9.09 -15.87 -4.22
C PRO A 67 -9.32 -14.44 -4.74
N CYS A 68 -9.83 -14.32 -5.95
CA CYS A 68 -10.23 -13.04 -6.55
C CYS A 68 -11.48 -13.24 -7.43
N HIS A 69 -12.14 -12.16 -7.82
CA HIS A 69 -13.28 -12.23 -8.73
C HIS A 69 -12.81 -12.38 -10.17
N TYR A 70 -13.13 -13.50 -10.82
CA TYR A 70 -12.70 -13.76 -12.20
C TYR A 70 -13.75 -13.34 -13.22
N GLN A 71 -13.34 -12.55 -14.20
CA GLN A 71 -14.12 -12.18 -15.37
C GLN A 71 -13.54 -12.84 -16.61
N ILE A 72 -14.39 -13.39 -17.48
CA ILE A 72 -13.96 -14.02 -18.74
C ILE A 72 -13.83 -12.95 -19.83
N HIS A 73 -12.72 -12.98 -20.55
CA HIS A 73 -12.37 -12.13 -21.68
C HIS A 73 -11.92 -13.01 -22.86
N TYR A 74 -11.85 -12.45 -24.08
CA TYR A 74 -11.50 -13.20 -25.29
C TYR A 74 -10.33 -12.55 -26.02
N THR A 75 -9.34 -13.34 -26.46
CA THR A 75 -8.17 -12.77 -27.13
C THR A 75 -8.52 -12.33 -28.56
N LYS A 76 -8.23 -11.08 -28.93
CA LYS A 76 -8.23 -10.60 -30.32
C LYS A 76 -6.87 -10.83 -30.96
N ASN A 77 -5.81 -10.49 -30.23
CA ASN A 77 -4.43 -10.71 -30.66
C ASN A 77 -3.53 -11.02 -29.46
N VAL A 78 -2.45 -11.76 -29.72
CA VAL A 78 -1.47 -12.14 -28.70
C VAL A 78 -0.07 -11.86 -29.26
N LEU A 79 0.69 -11.03 -28.56
CA LEU A 79 2.10 -10.77 -28.85
C LEU A 79 2.92 -11.43 -27.74
N VAL A 80 3.97 -12.14 -28.13
CA VAL A 80 4.79 -12.93 -27.19
C VAL A 80 6.24 -12.47 -27.27
N SER A 81 6.83 -12.20 -26.12
CA SER A 81 8.26 -11.93 -25.99
C SER A 81 8.96 -13.16 -25.42
N PHE A 82 10.02 -13.59 -26.10
CA PHE A 82 10.82 -14.75 -25.70
C PHE A 82 12.08 -14.28 -25.00
N SER A 83 12.49 -15.02 -23.97
CA SER A 83 13.82 -14.86 -23.37
C SER A 83 14.87 -15.69 -24.13
N ASP A 84 16.15 -15.39 -23.90
CA ASP A 84 17.27 -16.09 -24.54
C ASP A 84 17.44 -17.55 -24.07
N LYS A 85 16.73 -17.96 -23.01
CA LYS A 85 16.81 -19.30 -22.44
C LYS A 85 15.94 -20.28 -23.23
N LYS A 86 16.55 -21.40 -23.64
CA LYS A 86 15.89 -22.54 -24.27
C LYS A 86 15.85 -23.72 -23.29
N ASP A 87 14.79 -24.49 -23.39
CA ASP A 87 14.66 -25.78 -22.72
C ASP A 87 15.47 -26.88 -23.44
N GLU A 88 15.61 -28.05 -22.82
CA GLU A 88 16.24 -29.25 -23.40
C GLU A 88 15.57 -29.67 -24.71
N ASN A 89 14.27 -29.35 -24.87
CA ASN A 89 13.48 -29.58 -26.08
C ASN A 89 13.56 -28.44 -27.12
N GLY A 90 14.43 -27.45 -26.92
CA GLY A 90 14.61 -26.31 -27.83
C GLY A 90 13.49 -25.26 -27.79
N LYS A 91 12.45 -25.44 -26.97
CA LYS A 91 11.40 -24.44 -26.75
C LYS A 91 11.98 -23.22 -26.03
N ARG A 92 11.70 -22.01 -26.54
CA ARG A 92 12.14 -20.75 -25.91
C ARG A 92 11.20 -20.40 -24.76
N ARG A 93 11.75 -20.00 -23.61
CA ARG A 93 10.99 -19.54 -22.46
C ARG A 93 10.31 -18.21 -22.78
N ILE A 94 9.01 -18.12 -22.53
CA ILE A 94 8.24 -16.89 -22.71
C ILE A 94 8.47 -16.00 -21.48
N SER A 95 8.93 -14.77 -21.70
CA SER A 95 9.09 -13.80 -20.61
C SER A 95 7.77 -13.06 -20.37
N ASP A 96 7.24 -12.44 -21.42
CA ASP A 96 6.04 -11.61 -21.38
C ASP A 96 5.05 -12.04 -22.48
N ILE A 97 3.76 -11.97 -22.14
CA ILE A 97 2.66 -12.08 -23.11
C ILE A 97 1.85 -10.79 -23.05
N VAL A 98 1.63 -10.18 -24.20
CA VAL A 98 0.71 -9.05 -24.36
C VAL A 98 -0.55 -9.56 -25.05
N ILE A 99 -1.65 -9.62 -24.31
CA ILE A 99 -2.97 -10.00 -24.80
C ILE A 99 -3.76 -8.73 -25.10
N ILE A 100 -4.28 -8.63 -26.32
CA ILE A 100 -5.24 -7.61 -26.71
C ILE A 100 -6.61 -8.29 -26.73
N ASP A 101 -7.54 -7.81 -25.91
CA ASP A 101 -8.92 -8.30 -25.83
C ASP A 101 -9.76 -7.82 -27.03
N VAL A 102 -10.94 -8.42 -27.25
CA VAL A 102 -11.93 -7.98 -28.26
C VAL A 102 -12.35 -6.53 -28.04
N GLN A 103 -12.30 -6.06 -26.78
CA GLN A 103 -12.56 -4.66 -26.40
C GLN A 103 -11.36 -3.72 -26.61
N ASP A 104 -10.32 -4.15 -27.33
CA ASP A 104 -9.06 -3.41 -27.56
C ASP A 104 -8.30 -3.05 -26.27
N LYS A 105 -8.60 -3.74 -25.17
CA LYS A 105 -7.87 -3.60 -23.90
C LYS A 105 -6.62 -4.46 -23.88
N THR A 106 -5.50 -3.86 -23.48
CA THR A 106 -4.18 -4.51 -23.49
C THR A 106 -3.79 -4.99 -22.10
N TYR A 107 -3.54 -6.29 -21.97
CA TYR A 107 -3.05 -6.96 -20.77
C TYR A 107 -1.63 -7.48 -21.00
N LYS A 108 -0.67 -6.96 -20.23
CA LYS A 108 0.69 -7.48 -20.24
C LYS A 108 0.90 -8.41 -19.05
N LEU A 109 1.14 -9.68 -19.33
CA LEU A 109 1.31 -10.76 -18.36
C LEU A 109 2.79 -11.14 -18.26
N MET A 110 3.27 -11.27 -17.02
CA MET A 110 4.61 -11.80 -16.74
C MET A 110 4.50 -13.31 -16.52
N VAL A 111 5.04 -14.09 -17.44
CA VAL A 111 4.84 -15.54 -17.51
C VAL A 111 6.08 -16.29 -17.06
N ASN A 112 7.26 -15.90 -17.55
CA ASN A 112 8.54 -16.53 -17.22
C ASN A 112 8.49 -18.07 -17.21
N GLU A 113 7.75 -18.69 -18.13
CA GLU A 113 7.52 -20.13 -18.21
C GLU A 113 7.58 -20.64 -19.66
N PHE A 114 7.71 -21.95 -19.82
CA PHE A 114 7.67 -22.63 -21.11
C PHE A 114 6.23 -23.05 -21.41
N ILE A 115 5.39 -22.09 -21.82
CA ILE A 115 4.00 -22.37 -22.20
C ILE A 115 3.80 -22.25 -23.70
N GLU A 116 2.72 -22.87 -24.19
CA GLU A 116 2.27 -22.66 -25.56
C GLU A 116 1.62 -21.29 -25.68
N THR A 117 1.92 -20.62 -26.79
CA THR A 117 1.34 -19.32 -27.12
C THR A 117 -0.16 -19.47 -27.31
N PRO A 118 -1.01 -18.75 -26.55
CA PRO A 118 -2.45 -18.90 -26.68
C PRO A 118 -2.92 -18.49 -28.08
N LEU A 119 -3.82 -19.29 -28.66
CA LEU A 119 -4.41 -19.02 -29.96
C LEU A 119 -5.31 -17.78 -29.92
N LYS A 120 -5.57 -17.17 -31.09
CA LYS A 120 -6.54 -16.07 -31.22
C LYS A 120 -7.95 -16.57 -30.87
N TYR A 121 -8.78 -15.68 -30.32
CA TYR A 121 -10.16 -15.93 -29.89
C TYR A 121 -10.29 -17.01 -28.81
N THR A 122 -9.24 -17.20 -28.02
CA THR A 122 -9.30 -18.08 -26.84
C THR A 122 -9.79 -17.30 -25.63
N ALA A 123 -10.56 -17.98 -24.78
CA ALA A 123 -11.00 -17.42 -23.52
C ALA A 123 -9.83 -17.31 -22.54
N PHE A 124 -9.72 -16.19 -21.85
CA PHE A 124 -8.82 -16.00 -20.72
C PHE A 124 -9.60 -15.35 -19.57
N LYS A 125 -9.19 -15.59 -18.32
CA LYS A 125 -9.87 -15.03 -17.15
C LYS A 125 -9.01 -13.96 -16.52
N VAL A 126 -9.57 -12.79 -16.25
CA VAL A 126 -8.91 -11.71 -15.53
C VAL A 126 -9.47 -11.67 -14.11
N GLY A 127 -8.58 -11.78 -13.12
CA GLY A 127 -8.89 -11.68 -11.71
C GLY A 127 -8.88 -10.22 -11.24
N LYS A 128 -9.95 -9.82 -10.57
CA LYS A 128 -10.14 -8.53 -9.92
C LYS A 128 -10.19 -8.67 -8.41
N ASP A 129 -9.64 -7.70 -7.69
CA ASP A 129 -9.83 -7.63 -6.24
C ASP A 129 -11.29 -7.26 -5.88
N TYR A 130 -11.68 -7.49 -4.63
CA TYR A 130 -13.07 -7.36 -4.22
C TYR A 130 -13.48 -5.91 -3.92
N LEU A 131 -12.56 -5.08 -3.43
CA LEU A 131 -12.90 -3.75 -2.91
C LEU A 131 -12.73 -2.65 -3.95
N LEU A 132 -11.57 -2.60 -4.60
CA LEU A 132 -11.18 -1.61 -5.61
C LEU A 132 -11.44 -2.08 -7.04
N GLN A 133 -11.78 -3.35 -7.25
CA GLN A 133 -12.13 -3.94 -8.55
C GLN A 133 -11.00 -3.80 -9.60
N ARG A 134 -9.74 -3.76 -9.13
CA ARG A 134 -8.53 -3.68 -9.93
C ARG A 134 -8.12 -5.03 -10.45
N GLU A 135 -7.64 -5.04 -11.68
CA GLU A 135 -7.17 -6.23 -12.36
C GLU A 135 -5.75 -6.57 -11.91
N ILE A 136 -5.59 -7.72 -11.27
CA ILE A 136 -4.37 -8.09 -10.55
C ILE A 136 -3.64 -9.26 -11.22
N LYS A 137 -4.38 -10.26 -11.67
CA LYS A 137 -3.82 -11.46 -12.29
C LYS A 137 -4.70 -11.95 -13.42
N ALA A 138 -4.14 -12.76 -14.30
CA ALA A 138 -4.87 -13.42 -15.36
C ALA A 138 -4.54 -14.89 -15.42
N PHE A 139 -5.51 -15.67 -15.88
CA PHE A 139 -5.43 -17.08 -16.15
C PHE A 139 -5.57 -17.29 -17.66
N VAL A 140 -4.59 -17.94 -18.26
CA VAL A 140 -4.60 -18.28 -19.68
C VAL A 140 -4.92 -19.76 -19.80
N ASN A 141 -5.86 -20.14 -20.66
CA ASN A 141 -6.38 -21.51 -20.74
C ASN A 141 -5.32 -22.57 -21.11
N THR A 142 -4.14 -22.15 -21.58
CA THR A 142 -3.01 -23.03 -21.90
C THR A 142 -2.17 -23.44 -20.68
N SER A 143 -2.47 -22.90 -19.50
CA SER A 143 -1.72 -23.18 -18.26
C SER A 143 -2.65 -23.23 -17.06
N GLU A 144 -2.33 -24.07 -16.08
CA GLU A 144 -3.02 -24.09 -14.78
C GLU A 144 -2.56 -22.95 -13.86
N ASN A 145 -1.46 -22.26 -14.21
CA ASN A 145 -0.87 -21.21 -13.40
C ASN A 145 -1.52 -19.84 -13.60
N TYR A 146 -1.55 -19.05 -12.53
CA TYR A 146 -1.95 -17.65 -12.58
C TYR A 146 -0.76 -16.76 -12.91
N TYR A 147 -0.92 -15.90 -13.91
CA TYR A 147 0.09 -14.93 -14.31
C TYR A 147 -0.24 -13.54 -13.80
N ARG A 148 0.80 -12.82 -13.37
CA ARG A 148 0.64 -11.47 -12.83
C ARG A 148 0.50 -10.47 -13.96
N ILE A 149 -0.47 -9.57 -13.83
CA ILE A 149 -0.57 -8.42 -14.74
C ILE A 149 0.53 -7.44 -14.36
N GLN A 150 1.38 -7.04 -15.31
CA GLN A 150 2.53 -6.18 -15.04
C GLN A 150 2.12 -4.86 -14.37
N LYS A 151 1.01 -4.26 -14.84
CA LYS A 151 0.44 -3.02 -14.26
C LYS A 151 0.09 -3.14 -12.78
N ALA A 152 -0.19 -4.34 -12.28
CA ALA A 152 -0.56 -4.58 -10.88
C ALA A 152 0.65 -4.72 -9.94
N SER A 153 1.87 -4.86 -10.47
CA SER A 153 3.07 -5.10 -9.65
C SER A 153 3.44 -3.91 -8.76
N PRO A 154 3.42 -2.64 -9.25
CA PRO A 154 3.65 -1.48 -8.38
C PRO A 154 2.59 -1.35 -7.28
N ILE A 155 1.34 -1.71 -7.58
CA ILE A 155 0.21 -1.66 -6.63
C ILE A 155 0.46 -2.64 -5.48
N LEU A 156 0.87 -3.87 -5.78
CA LEU A 156 1.22 -4.87 -4.78
C LEU A 156 2.38 -4.38 -3.91
N PHE A 157 3.45 -3.90 -4.53
CA PHE A 157 4.63 -3.41 -3.80
C PHE A 157 4.26 -2.30 -2.81
N LEU A 158 3.49 -1.31 -3.28
CA LEU A 158 3.05 -0.20 -2.45
C LEU A 158 2.12 -0.67 -1.32
N SER A 159 1.22 -1.63 -1.59
CA SER A 159 0.31 -2.19 -0.59
C SER A 159 1.07 -2.94 0.52
N VAL A 160 2.06 -3.76 0.16
CA VAL A 160 2.91 -4.46 1.13
C VAL A 160 3.71 -3.46 1.97
N PHE A 161 4.34 -2.49 1.31
CA PHE A 161 5.15 -1.47 1.98
C PHE A 161 4.33 -0.66 2.99
N LEU A 162 3.15 -0.16 2.59
CA LEU A 162 2.28 0.60 3.47
C LEU A 162 1.58 -0.25 4.52
N GLY A 163 1.31 -1.53 4.24
CA GLY A 163 0.83 -2.48 5.23
C GLY A 163 1.84 -2.64 6.38
N ILE A 164 3.12 -2.87 6.06
CA ILE A 164 4.20 -2.95 7.06
C ILE A 164 4.35 -1.64 7.80
N PHE A 165 4.37 -0.51 7.08
CA PHE A 165 4.52 0.81 7.70
C PHE A 165 3.35 1.12 8.64
N SER A 166 2.12 0.74 8.27
CA SER A 166 0.94 0.85 9.14
C SER A 166 1.07 -0.01 10.39
N LEU A 167 1.54 -1.26 10.28
CA LEU A 167 1.79 -2.13 11.44
C LEU A 167 2.80 -1.50 12.41
N ILE A 168 3.92 -1.00 11.90
CA ILE A 168 4.93 -0.30 12.73
C ILE A 168 4.30 0.93 13.39
N PHE A 169 3.57 1.72 12.62
CA PHE A 169 2.93 2.94 13.08
C PHE A 169 1.97 2.69 14.26
N PHE A 170 1.14 1.65 14.17
CA PHE A 170 0.24 1.26 15.24
C PHE A 170 0.97 0.59 16.41
N SER A 171 1.99 -0.24 16.16
CA SER A 171 2.76 -0.93 17.21
C SER A 171 3.51 0.04 18.11
N TYR A 172 4.10 1.09 17.54
CA TYR A 172 4.79 2.15 18.29
C TYR A 172 3.86 3.26 18.80
N ASN A 173 2.52 3.08 18.71
CA ASN A 173 1.54 4.08 19.12
C ASN A 173 1.77 5.47 18.49
N LEU A 174 2.32 5.53 17.27
CA LEU A 174 2.59 6.80 16.59
C LEU A 174 1.31 7.53 16.20
N ASN A 175 0.18 6.82 16.16
CA ASN A 175 -1.15 7.41 16.02
C ASN A 175 -1.50 8.39 17.14
N GLN A 176 -0.80 8.35 18.28
CA GLN A 176 -1.00 9.27 19.41
C GLN A 176 -0.45 10.68 19.15
N ASN A 177 0.40 10.84 18.13
CA ASN A 177 0.93 12.14 17.71
C ASN A 177 0.14 12.66 16.50
N ILE A 178 -0.35 13.89 16.59
CA ILE A 178 -1.15 14.53 15.53
C ILE A 178 -0.39 14.65 14.20
N HIS A 179 0.91 14.96 14.24
CA HIS A 179 1.72 15.11 13.04
C HIS A 179 1.91 13.77 12.34
N SER A 180 2.23 12.73 13.12
CA SER A 180 2.39 11.36 12.66
C SER A 180 1.09 10.82 12.06
N LEU A 181 -0.05 11.03 12.75
CA LEU A 181 -1.38 10.60 12.29
C LEU A 181 -1.79 11.32 11.00
N GLY A 182 -1.54 12.62 10.90
CA GLY A 182 -1.80 13.39 9.68
C GLY A 182 -0.95 12.88 8.50
N ALA A 183 0.35 12.69 8.72
CA ALA A 183 1.27 12.22 7.68
C ALA A 183 0.86 10.86 7.10
N ILE A 184 0.58 9.87 7.97
CA ILE A 184 0.15 8.55 7.49
C ILE A 184 -1.20 8.61 6.76
N SER A 185 -2.13 9.44 7.23
CA SER A 185 -3.44 9.61 6.59
C SER A 185 -3.31 10.20 5.19
N ILE A 186 -2.43 11.18 5.01
CA ILE A 186 -2.17 11.79 3.70
C ILE A 186 -1.53 10.76 2.75
N ILE A 187 -0.53 10.02 3.22
CA ILE A 187 0.14 8.98 2.41
C ILE A 187 -0.86 7.90 1.99
N ASN A 188 -1.68 7.43 2.94
CA ASN A 188 -2.73 6.44 2.66
C ASN A 188 -3.77 6.99 1.67
N ALA A 189 -4.20 8.25 1.81
CA ALA A 189 -5.13 8.89 0.88
C ALA A 189 -4.55 9.02 -0.53
N ILE A 190 -3.32 9.50 -0.67
CA ILE A 190 -2.62 9.59 -1.96
C ILE A 190 -2.51 8.20 -2.61
N THR A 191 -2.22 7.18 -1.81
CA THR A 191 -2.08 5.80 -2.31
C THR A 191 -3.39 5.22 -2.81
N ILE A 192 -4.46 5.36 -2.03
CA ILE A 192 -5.79 4.93 -2.46
C ILE A 192 -6.22 5.67 -3.73
N MET A 193 -5.95 6.99 -3.81
CA MET A 193 -6.20 7.75 -5.03
C MET A 193 -5.36 7.26 -6.21
N ALA A 194 -4.08 6.91 -6.00
CA ALA A 194 -3.24 6.34 -7.05
C ALA A 194 -3.80 5.00 -7.55
N PHE A 195 -4.28 4.15 -6.63
CA PHE A 195 -4.94 2.91 -7.01
C PHE A 195 -6.22 3.17 -7.80
N LEU A 196 -6.99 4.20 -7.46
CA LEU A 196 -8.21 4.57 -8.17
C LEU A 196 -7.95 5.22 -9.54
N GLY A 197 -6.88 6.01 -9.68
CA GLY A 197 -6.57 6.81 -10.87
C GLY A 197 -5.79 6.08 -11.97
N ILE A 198 -5.15 4.94 -11.68
CA ILE A 198 -4.47 4.11 -12.69
C ILE A 198 -5.53 3.23 -13.38
N SER A 199 -6.42 3.83 -14.17
CA SER A 199 -7.37 3.15 -15.07
C SER A 199 -6.82 3.10 -16.49
#